data_AF-A0A370HK25-F1
#
_entry.id   AF-A0A370HK25-F1
#
_cell.length_a   1.000
_cell.length_b   1.000
_cell.length_c   1.000
_cell.angle_alpha   90.00
_cell.angle_beta   90.00
_cell.angle_gamma   90.00
#
_symmetry.space_group_name_H-M   'P 1'
#
loop_
_entity.id
_entity.type
_entity.pdbx_description
1 polymer ?
#
loop_
_entity_poly.entity_id
_entity_poly.type
_entity_poly.pdbx_seq_one_letter_code
_entity_poly.pdbx_strand_id
1 'polypeptide(L)'
;MCLLSRFLLPVCLWLAFHASAQALEGRFALDGLDLVLRLDDDRALRGGGLSGLTLVTAAPSGETEIRIDGIAREGSLAGRPITFYRMSVKDRDGVYGPLCDVDPDGERAAFAFPNGAGGFSLTCTSGAEGKCILFGYLPWETREGVPLRDLHRACIHMLRADYGGDDRPTTRNGTKVNLYDRFGIQDPGHAAGMAFEAAWGPEGAICVAHPPSPTT
;
A
#
# COMPACT_ATOMS: atom_id res chain seq x y z
N MET A 1 40.75 2.55 79.85
CA MET A 1 41.43 2.34 78.55
C MET A 1 40.46 1.60 77.64
N CYS A 2 39.59 2.33 76.94
CA CYS A 2 38.62 1.78 75.96
C CYS A 2 38.76 2.61 74.69
N LEU A 3 39.35 2.03 73.64
CA LEU A 3 39.36 2.62 72.30
C LEU A 3 38.17 2.06 71.50
N LEU A 4 37.21 2.93 71.16
CA LEU A 4 36.19 2.65 70.14
C LEU A 4 36.76 3.00 68.76
N SER A 5 36.94 1.98 67.93
CA SER A 5 37.31 2.11 66.51
C SER A 5 36.07 2.43 65.68
N ARG A 6 36.05 3.59 65.01
CA ARG A 6 35.00 4.01 64.08
C ARG A 6 35.34 3.49 62.67
N PHE A 7 34.60 2.50 62.20
CA PHE A 7 34.60 2.10 60.78
C PHE A 7 33.74 3.08 59.97
N LEU A 8 34.37 3.85 59.08
CA LEU A 8 33.71 4.63 58.03
C LEU A 8 33.55 3.73 56.80
N LEU A 9 32.31 3.33 56.47
CA LEU A 9 32.00 2.71 55.18
C LEU A 9 31.95 3.79 54.07
N PRO A 10 32.55 3.57 52.90
CA PRO A 10 32.39 4.46 51.77
C PRO A 10 31.02 4.20 51.12
N VAL A 11 30.20 5.24 51.07
CA VAL A 11 28.96 5.25 50.30
C VAL A 11 29.35 5.38 48.82
N CYS A 12 29.33 4.28 48.08
CA CYS A 12 29.42 4.32 46.61
C CYS A 12 28.13 4.95 46.07
N LEU A 13 28.19 6.23 45.68
CA LEU A 13 27.16 6.87 44.88
C LEU A 13 27.17 6.23 43.48
N TRP A 14 26.27 5.27 43.25
CA TRP A 14 25.98 4.77 41.91
C TRP A 14 25.23 5.86 41.15
N LEU A 15 25.96 6.62 40.32
CA LEU A 15 25.35 7.48 39.31
C LEU A 15 24.68 6.59 38.27
N ALA A 16 23.39 6.32 38.46
CA ALA A 16 22.55 5.71 37.45
C ALA A 16 22.46 6.65 36.24
N PHE A 17 23.27 6.40 35.21
CA PHE A 17 23.11 6.99 33.89
C PHE A 17 21.72 6.59 33.37
N HIS A 18 20.75 7.48 33.53
CA HIS A 18 19.47 7.36 32.85
C HIS A 18 19.74 7.69 31.39
N ALA A 19 19.90 6.66 30.56
CA ALA A 19 19.83 6.83 29.11
C ALA A 19 18.45 7.40 28.80
N SER A 20 18.39 8.70 28.54
CA SER A 20 17.17 9.35 28.07
C SER A 20 16.82 8.69 26.73
N ALA A 21 15.71 7.95 26.68
CA ALA A 21 15.16 7.48 25.42
C ALA A 21 14.74 8.72 24.62
N GLN A 22 15.61 9.17 23.72
CA GLN A 22 15.26 10.21 22.76
C GLN A 22 14.32 9.57 21.73
N ALA A 23 13.14 10.15 21.56
CA ALA A 23 12.26 9.77 20.46
C ALA A 23 13.01 10.07 19.16
N LEU A 24 13.16 9.06 18.30
CA LEU A 24 13.76 9.25 16.99
C LEU A 24 12.66 9.83 16.09
N GLU A 25 12.71 11.14 15.89
CA GLU A 25 11.79 11.84 15.02
C GLU A 25 12.21 11.70 13.55
N GLY A 26 11.22 11.70 12.67
CA GLY A 26 11.41 11.52 11.26
C GLY A 26 10.11 11.59 10.48
N ARG A 27 10.23 11.59 9.15
CA ARG A 27 9.10 11.66 8.22
C ARG A 27 9.13 10.52 7.22
N PHE A 28 7.97 9.91 7.02
CA PHE A 28 7.78 8.99 5.90
C PHE A 28 7.66 9.76 4.59
N ALA A 29 8.30 9.25 3.55
CA ALA A 29 8.25 9.78 2.19
C ALA A 29 8.40 8.63 1.19
N LEU A 30 8.14 8.92 -0.08
CA LEU A 30 8.48 8.03 -1.19
C LEU A 30 9.78 8.47 -1.86
N ASP A 31 10.63 7.50 -2.17
CA ASP A 31 11.74 7.61 -3.11
C ASP A 31 11.36 6.80 -4.37
N GLY A 32 10.72 7.47 -5.34
CA GLY A 32 10.02 6.80 -6.43
C GLY A 32 8.80 6.01 -5.92
N LEU A 33 8.94 4.70 -5.80
CA LEU A 33 7.92 3.79 -5.24
C LEU A 33 8.38 3.10 -3.95
N ASP A 34 9.60 3.37 -3.49
CA ASP A 34 10.11 2.80 -2.24
C ASP A 34 9.69 3.68 -1.07
N LEU A 35 9.17 3.05 0.00
CA LEU A 35 8.79 3.75 1.22
C LEU A 35 10.05 3.97 2.06
N VAL A 36 10.29 5.22 2.43
CA VAL A 36 11.49 5.62 3.16
C VAL A 36 11.10 6.44 4.39
N LEU A 37 11.61 6.06 5.55
CA LEU A 37 11.60 6.91 6.74
C LEU A 37 12.90 7.71 6.77
N ARG A 38 12.80 9.03 6.59
CA ARG A 38 13.93 9.95 6.74
C ARG A 38 13.94 10.46 8.17
N LEU A 39 15.02 10.21 8.87
CA LEU A 39 15.25 10.62 10.25
C LEU A 39 15.90 12.01 10.28
N ASP A 40 15.75 12.73 11.37
CA ASP A 40 16.30 14.09 11.51
C ASP A 40 17.83 14.13 11.61
N ASP A 41 18.48 12.98 11.83
CA ASP A 41 19.93 12.80 11.81
C ASP A 41 20.49 12.40 10.43
N ASP A 42 19.74 12.70 9.37
CA ASP A 42 20.01 12.37 7.96
C ASP A 42 20.08 10.88 7.62
N ARG A 43 19.85 9.97 8.57
CA ARG A 43 19.71 8.55 8.26
C ARG A 43 18.37 8.27 7.57
N ALA A 44 18.36 7.21 6.76
CA ALA A 44 17.15 6.75 6.09
C ALA A 44 16.95 5.25 6.33
N LEU A 45 15.76 4.89 6.79
CA LEU A 45 15.31 3.50 6.88
C LEU A 45 14.44 3.17 5.66
N ARG A 46 14.64 1.98 5.11
CA ARG A 46 13.92 1.44 3.94
C ARG A 46 13.81 -0.08 4.07
N GLY A 47 12.94 -0.69 3.27
CA GLY A 47 12.79 -2.15 3.24
C GLY A 47 12.60 -2.74 4.65
N GLY A 48 13.45 -3.71 5.01
CA GLY A 48 13.37 -4.43 6.28
C GLY A 48 13.57 -3.52 7.51
N GLY A 49 14.23 -2.38 7.36
CA GLY A 49 14.44 -1.39 8.43
C GLY A 49 13.16 -0.67 8.86
N LEU A 50 12.06 -0.82 8.12
CA LEU A 50 10.74 -0.31 8.51
C LEU A 50 9.89 -1.32 9.30
N SER A 51 10.33 -2.57 9.40
CA SER A 51 9.58 -3.62 10.12
C SER A 51 9.46 -3.27 11.61
N GLY A 52 8.25 -3.40 12.15
CA GLY A 52 7.90 -3.04 13.52
C GLY A 52 7.47 -1.59 13.73
N LEU A 53 7.62 -0.72 12.72
CA LEU A 53 7.14 0.66 12.81
C LEU A 53 5.62 0.75 12.65
N THR A 54 5.02 1.71 13.35
CA THR A 54 3.59 2.02 13.24
C THR A 54 3.40 3.37 12.56
N LEU A 55 2.61 3.37 11.49
CA LEU A 55 2.09 4.54 10.82
C LEU A 55 0.80 4.96 11.53
N VAL A 56 0.73 6.21 11.96
CA VAL A 56 -0.51 6.81 12.47
C VAL A 56 -1.06 7.71 11.39
N THR A 57 -2.19 7.32 10.79
CA THR A 57 -2.82 8.07 9.71
C THR A 57 -4.07 8.77 10.22
N ALA A 58 -4.20 10.07 9.97
CA ALA A 58 -5.43 10.79 10.22
C ALA A 58 -6.45 10.46 9.13
N ALA A 59 -7.55 9.81 9.51
CA ALA A 59 -8.71 9.61 8.65
C ALA A 59 -9.89 10.46 9.14
N PRO A 60 -10.91 10.74 8.30
CA PRO A 60 -12.12 11.45 8.73
C PRO A 60 -12.84 10.76 9.92
N SER A 61 -12.67 9.45 10.05
CA SER A 61 -13.23 8.62 11.12
C SER A 61 -12.38 8.57 12.41
N GLY A 62 -11.26 9.29 12.46
CA GLY A 62 -10.28 9.26 13.54
C GLY A 62 -8.91 8.77 13.09
N GLU A 63 -7.97 8.68 14.02
CA GLU A 63 -6.65 8.13 13.75
C GLU A 63 -6.74 6.61 13.52
N THR A 64 -5.97 6.12 12.56
CA THR A 64 -5.80 4.68 12.29
C THR A 64 -4.33 4.33 12.48
N GLU A 65 -4.07 3.30 13.28
CA GLU A 65 -2.72 2.75 13.48
C GLU A 65 -2.51 1.57 12.51
N ILE A 66 -1.48 1.68 11.67
CA ILE A 66 -1.05 0.63 10.74
C ILE A 66 0.37 0.22 11.10
N ARG A 67 0.59 -1.03 11.48
CA ARG A 67 1.93 -1.57 11.75
C ARG A 67 2.50 -2.24 10.51
N ILE A 68 3.76 -1.96 10.20
CA ILE A 68 4.54 -2.67 9.19
C ILE A 68 5.09 -3.93 9.84
N ASP A 69 4.49 -5.09 9.57
CA ASP A 69 4.89 -6.36 10.20
C ASP A 69 6.19 -6.93 9.58
N GLY A 70 6.46 -6.63 8.31
CA GLY A 70 7.68 -7.02 7.62
C GLY A 70 7.57 -6.92 6.10
N ILE A 71 8.62 -7.34 5.38
CA ILE A 71 8.59 -7.43 3.91
C ILE A 71 7.83 -8.69 3.48
N ALA A 72 6.86 -8.51 2.58
CA ALA A 72 6.23 -9.60 1.83
C ALA A 72 7.12 -10.02 0.65
N ARG A 73 7.51 -9.05 -0.18
CA ARG A 73 8.43 -9.24 -1.32
C ARG A 73 9.03 -7.91 -1.78
N GLU A 74 10.15 -7.99 -2.48
CA GLU A 74 10.74 -6.87 -3.21
C GLU A 74 10.52 -7.08 -4.72
N GLY A 75 10.44 -6.00 -5.49
CA GLY A 75 10.21 -6.08 -6.93
C GLY A 75 10.59 -4.82 -7.68
N SER A 76 10.20 -4.79 -8.95
CA SER A 76 10.38 -3.65 -9.84
C SER A 76 9.10 -3.36 -10.60
N LEU A 77 8.71 -2.08 -10.68
CA LEU A 77 7.57 -1.61 -11.45
C LEU A 77 8.00 -0.46 -12.37
N ALA A 78 7.86 -0.67 -13.68
CA ALA A 78 8.36 0.24 -14.71
C ALA A 78 9.84 0.62 -14.48
N GLY A 79 10.67 -0.35 -14.09
CA GLY A 79 12.10 -0.17 -13.84
C GLY A 79 12.46 0.49 -12.50
N ARG A 80 11.49 0.83 -11.65
CA ARG A 80 11.71 1.40 -10.31
C ARG A 80 11.57 0.35 -9.22
N PRO A 81 12.44 0.35 -8.19
CA PRO A 81 12.27 -0.50 -7.01
C PRO A 81 10.92 -0.25 -6.35
N ILE A 82 10.27 -1.33 -5.93
CA ILE A 82 9.04 -1.29 -5.14
C ILE A 82 9.10 -2.38 -4.06
N THR A 83 8.73 -2.00 -2.83
CA THR A 83 8.71 -2.90 -1.69
C THR A 83 7.26 -3.19 -1.30
N PHE A 84 6.93 -4.47 -1.13
CA PHE A 84 5.64 -4.94 -0.67
C PHE A 84 5.76 -5.37 0.79
N TYR A 85 4.88 -4.87 1.63
CA TYR A 85 4.90 -5.10 3.07
C TYR A 85 3.70 -5.92 3.51
N ARG A 86 3.92 -6.80 4.49
CA ARG A 86 2.81 -7.30 5.32
C ARG A 86 2.53 -6.21 6.35
N MET A 87 1.27 -5.79 6.43
CA MET A 87 0.85 -4.75 7.36
C MET A 87 -0.38 -5.21 8.14
N SER A 88 -0.49 -4.76 9.38
CA SER A 88 -1.65 -4.97 10.23
C SER A 88 -2.25 -3.63 10.63
N VAL A 89 -3.57 -3.57 10.68
CA VAL A 89 -4.34 -2.40 11.11
C VAL A 89 -4.99 -2.68 12.44
N LYS A 90 -4.97 -1.68 13.32
CA LYS A 90 -5.66 -1.75 14.61
C LYS A 90 -7.13 -1.41 14.42
N ASP A 91 -8.00 -2.32 14.84
CA ASP A 91 -9.44 -2.09 14.85
C ASP A 91 -9.87 -1.22 16.05
N ARG A 92 -11.18 -0.99 16.16
CA ARG A 92 -11.76 -0.16 17.24
C ARG A 92 -11.61 -0.77 18.63
N ASP A 93 -11.43 -2.09 18.72
CA ASP A 93 -11.23 -2.82 19.97
C ASP A 93 -9.76 -2.86 20.37
N GLY A 94 -8.88 -2.26 19.56
CA GLY A 94 -7.44 -2.21 19.78
C GLY A 94 -6.71 -3.46 19.32
N VAL A 95 -7.38 -4.36 18.60
CA VAL A 95 -6.81 -5.62 18.11
C VAL A 95 -6.21 -5.39 16.72
N TYR A 96 -4.99 -5.91 16.52
CA TYR A 96 -4.33 -5.86 15.22
C TYR A 96 -4.79 -7.02 14.34
N GLY A 97 -5.35 -6.71 13.17
CA GLY A 97 -5.69 -7.67 12.11
C GLY A 97 -4.95 -7.35 10.81
N PRO A 98 -4.89 -8.28 9.84
CA PRO A 98 -4.25 -8.00 8.55
C PRO A 98 -4.91 -6.82 7.84
N LEU A 99 -4.11 -5.90 7.29
CA LEU A 99 -4.61 -4.78 6.48
C LEU A 99 -5.18 -5.26 5.14
N CYS A 100 -4.55 -6.30 4.56
CA CYS A 100 -4.87 -6.78 3.22
C CYS A 100 -5.44 -8.20 3.21
N ASP A 101 -6.34 -8.43 2.26
CA ASP A 101 -6.77 -9.75 1.84
C ASP A 101 -5.70 -10.47 1.04
N VAL A 102 -5.84 -11.80 0.94
CA VAL A 102 -4.95 -12.66 0.15
C VAL A 102 -5.09 -12.32 -1.34
N ASP A 103 -3.97 -12.09 -2.01
CA ASP A 103 -3.89 -11.86 -3.45
C ASP A 103 -3.81 -13.19 -4.23
N PRO A 104 -3.84 -13.17 -5.58
CA PRO A 104 -3.76 -14.39 -6.37
C PRO A 104 -2.49 -15.22 -6.18
N ASP A 105 -1.40 -14.62 -5.69
CA ASP A 105 -0.13 -15.30 -5.41
C ASP A 105 -0.10 -15.90 -3.99
N GLY A 106 -1.17 -15.71 -3.20
CA GLY A 106 -1.27 -16.20 -1.83
C GLY A 106 -0.73 -15.23 -0.78
N GLU A 107 -0.41 -13.99 -1.14
CA GLU A 107 0.19 -13.00 -0.23
C GLU A 107 -0.82 -11.99 0.31
N ARG A 108 -0.54 -11.46 1.50
CA ARG A 108 -1.27 -10.33 2.10
C ARG A 108 -0.37 -9.10 2.09
N ALA A 109 -0.22 -8.51 0.91
CA ALA A 109 0.77 -7.48 0.67
C ALA A 109 0.13 -6.11 0.41
N ALA A 110 0.69 -5.09 1.06
CA ALA A 110 0.44 -3.68 0.79
C ALA A 110 1.67 -3.04 0.16
N PHE A 111 1.48 -1.97 -0.62
CA PHE A 111 2.56 -1.12 -1.07
C PHE A 111 2.12 0.35 -1.07
N ALA A 112 3.11 1.24 -0.99
CA ALA A 112 2.88 2.69 -1.02
C ALA A 112 3.01 3.22 -2.45
N PHE A 113 2.22 4.24 -2.78
CA PHE A 113 2.27 4.91 -4.08
C PHE A 113 1.99 6.41 -3.98
N PRO A 114 2.47 7.25 -4.92
CA PRO A 114 2.24 8.69 -4.88
C PRO A 114 0.75 9.05 -4.91
N ASN A 115 0.30 9.87 -3.96
CA ASN A 115 -1.11 10.28 -3.87
C ASN A 115 -1.46 11.54 -4.68
N GLY A 116 -0.49 12.11 -5.40
CA GLY A 116 -0.66 13.35 -6.18
C GLY A 116 -0.66 14.65 -5.37
N ALA A 117 -0.56 14.58 -4.03
CA ALA A 117 -0.54 15.72 -3.11
C ALA A 117 0.80 15.88 -2.37
N GLY A 118 1.87 15.29 -2.88
CA GLY A 118 3.20 15.30 -2.26
C GLY A 118 3.39 14.28 -1.13
N GLY A 119 2.39 13.42 -0.90
CA GLY A 119 2.48 12.30 0.04
C GLY A 119 2.34 10.95 -0.66
N PHE A 120 1.92 9.95 0.11
CA PHE A 120 1.64 8.61 -0.39
C PHE A 120 0.28 8.10 0.10
N SER A 121 -0.22 7.12 -0.62
CA SER A 121 -1.35 6.28 -0.22
C SER A 121 -0.86 4.83 -0.11
N LEU A 122 -1.57 4.02 0.65
CA LEU A 122 -1.34 2.57 0.73
C LEU A 122 -2.46 1.85 -0.01
N THR A 123 -2.11 0.80 -0.75
CA THR A 123 -3.08 -0.08 -1.40
C THR A 123 -2.63 -1.53 -1.30
N CYS A 124 -3.57 -2.46 -1.42
CA CYS A 124 -3.33 -3.90 -1.33
C CYS A 124 -3.15 -4.52 -2.72
N THR A 125 -2.26 -5.51 -2.83
CA THR A 125 -2.08 -6.32 -4.06
C THR A 125 -3.33 -7.12 -4.43
N SER A 126 -4.21 -7.40 -3.46
CA SER A 126 -5.50 -8.05 -3.67
C SER A 126 -6.58 -7.12 -4.22
N GLY A 127 -6.47 -5.80 -4.00
CA GLY A 127 -7.45 -4.79 -4.42
C GLY A 127 -7.34 -4.38 -5.89
N ALA A 128 -8.44 -3.86 -6.45
CA ALA A 128 -8.48 -3.41 -7.84
C ALA A 128 -7.51 -2.23 -8.11
N GLU A 129 -7.44 -1.27 -7.19
CA GLU A 129 -6.52 -0.13 -7.27
C GLU A 129 -5.06 -0.57 -7.37
N GLY A 130 -4.62 -1.46 -6.46
CA GLY A 130 -3.28 -2.01 -6.46
C GLY A 130 -2.98 -2.82 -7.71
N LYS A 131 -3.89 -3.71 -8.12
CA LYS A 131 -3.74 -4.50 -9.36
C LYS A 131 -3.57 -3.61 -10.60
N CYS A 132 -4.35 -2.54 -10.73
CA CYS A 132 -4.24 -1.62 -11.85
C CYS A 132 -2.90 -0.88 -11.88
N ILE A 133 -2.36 -0.49 -10.73
CA ILE A 133 -1.00 0.06 -10.65
C ILE A 133 0.03 -0.98 -11.09
N LEU A 134 -0.10 -2.23 -10.63
CA LEU A 134 0.81 -3.33 -10.98
C LEU A 134 0.72 -3.74 -12.46
N PHE A 135 -0.42 -3.51 -13.11
CA PHE A 135 -0.56 -3.63 -14.57
C PHE A 135 0.12 -2.47 -15.34
N GLY A 136 0.62 -1.45 -14.64
CA GLY A 136 1.32 -0.33 -15.25
C GLY A 136 0.45 0.90 -15.50
N TYR A 137 -0.80 0.93 -15.02
CA TYR A 137 -1.64 2.13 -15.06
C TYR A 137 -1.27 3.05 -13.88
N LEU A 138 -0.17 3.78 -14.02
CA LEU A 138 0.41 4.59 -12.94
C LEU A 138 -0.26 5.97 -12.86
N PRO A 139 -1.14 6.25 -11.87
CA PRO A 139 -1.99 7.45 -11.89
C PRO A 139 -1.23 8.78 -11.79
N TRP A 140 0.04 8.76 -11.39
CA TRP A 140 0.92 9.94 -11.34
C TRP A 140 1.66 10.21 -12.67
N GLU A 141 1.45 9.42 -13.71
CA GLU A 141 2.13 9.58 -15.00
C GLU A 141 1.21 10.10 -16.11
N THR A 142 1.83 10.49 -17.22
CA THR A 142 1.16 10.93 -18.44
C THR A 142 1.76 10.20 -19.62
N ARG A 143 0.93 9.74 -20.55
CA ARG A 143 1.37 9.08 -21.79
C ARG A 143 0.72 9.77 -22.97
N GLU A 144 1.55 10.21 -23.93
CA GLU A 144 1.08 10.89 -25.15
C GLU A 144 0.10 12.06 -24.85
N GLY A 145 0.38 12.81 -23.78
CA GLY A 145 -0.45 13.95 -23.35
C GLY A 145 -1.73 13.57 -22.57
N VAL A 146 -1.97 12.28 -22.34
CA VAL A 146 -3.13 11.79 -21.57
C VAL A 146 -2.70 11.40 -20.15
N PRO A 147 -3.34 11.95 -19.09
CA PRO A 147 -3.11 11.53 -17.72
C PRO A 147 -3.46 10.05 -17.52
N LEU A 148 -2.54 9.25 -17.00
CA LEU A 148 -2.79 7.83 -16.76
C LEU A 148 -3.75 7.58 -15.59
N ARG A 149 -4.07 8.59 -14.76
CA ARG A 149 -5.12 8.50 -13.75
C ARG A 149 -6.48 8.10 -14.34
N ASP A 150 -6.79 8.55 -15.56
CA ASP A 150 -8.08 8.24 -16.20
C ASP A 150 -8.11 6.77 -16.64
N LEU A 151 -6.97 6.24 -17.10
CA LEU A 151 -6.81 4.82 -17.43
C LEU A 151 -6.77 3.94 -16.19
N HIS A 152 -6.14 4.41 -15.11
CA HIS A 152 -6.15 3.73 -13.83
C HIS A 152 -7.57 3.60 -13.29
N ARG A 153 -8.38 4.66 -13.37
CA ARG A 153 -9.81 4.63 -13.02
C ARG A 153 -10.61 3.69 -13.93
N ALA A 154 -10.39 3.74 -15.24
CA ALA A 154 -11.01 2.81 -16.18
C ALA A 154 -10.66 1.34 -15.87
N CYS A 155 -9.40 1.06 -15.54
CA CYS A 155 -8.96 -0.28 -15.11
C CYS A 155 -9.66 -0.72 -13.82
N ILE A 156 -9.87 0.18 -12.85
CA ILE A 156 -10.61 -0.15 -11.62
C ILE A 156 -12.05 -0.55 -11.95
N HIS A 157 -12.75 0.22 -12.80
CA HIS A 157 -14.10 -0.14 -13.24
C HIS A 157 -14.11 -1.49 -13.96
N MET A 158 -13.15 -1.73 -14.85
CA MET A 158 -12.99 -3.00 -15.57
C MET A 158 -12.78 -4.18 -14.61
N LEU A 159 -11.83 -4.09 -13.68
CA LEU A 159 -11.55 -5.16 -12.72
C LEU A 159 -12.72 -5.45 -11.79
N ARG A 160 -13.63 -4.50 -11.63
CA ARG A 160 -14.83 -4.61 -10.79
C ARG A 160 -16.08 -4.99 -11.58
N ALA A 161 -16.01 -4.99 -12.92
CA ALA A 161 -17.17 -4.98 -13.81
C ALA A 161 -18.22 -3.93 -13.35
N ASP A 162 -17.75 -2.72 -13.04
CA ASP A 162 -18.61 -1.61 -12.59
C ASP A 162 -19.20 -0.88 -13.79
N TYR A 163 -20.13 -1.55 -14.50
CA TYR A 163 -20.70 -1.04 -15.75
C TYR A 163 -21.32 0.35 -15.61
N GLY A 164 -21.87 0.67 -14.43
CA GLY A 164 -22.52 1.95 -14.16
C GLY A 164 -21.59 3.09 -13.78
N GLY A 165 -20.31 2.81 -13.47
CA GLY A 165 -19.37 3.81 -12.96
C GLY A 165 -19.73 4.32 -11.55
N ASP A 166 -20.57 3.60 -10.82
CA ASP A 166 -21.12 4.00 -9.51
C ASP A 166 -20.40 3.32 -8.34
N ASP A 167 -19.21 2.78 -8.61
CA ASP A 167 -18.36 2.02 -7.71
C ASP A 167 -19.01 0.72 -7.18
N ARG A 168 -20.07 0.22 -7.82
CA ARG A 168 -20.70 -1.06 -7.47
C ARG A 168 -20.17 -2.20 -8.34
N PRO A 169 -19.42 -3.16 -7.76
CA PRO A 169 -18.86 -4.25 -8.55
C PRO A 169 -19.96 -5.25 -8.93
N THR A 170 -19.94 -5.74 -10.17
CA THR A 170 -20.80 -6.85 -10.62
C THR A 170 -20.01 -8.14 -10.90
N THR A 171 -18.68 -8.10 -10.71
CA THR A 171 -17.81 -9.28 -10.81
C THR A 171 -17.67 -10.00 -9.47
N ARG A 172 -17.08 -11.20 -9.52
CA ARG A 172 -16.69 -12.00 -8.35
C ARG A 172 -15.17 -12.16 -8.30
N ASN A 173 -14.63 -12.32 -7.09
CA ASN A 173 -13.22 -12.66 -6.93
C ASN A 173 -12.90 -13.98 -7.66
N GLY A 174 -11.79 -14.00 -8.40
CA GLY A 174 -11.37 -15.14 -9.22
C GLY A 174 -11.86 -15.08 -10.67
N THR A 175 -12.70 -14.12 -11.06
CA THR A 175 -13.02 -13.88 -12.47
C THR A 175 -11.74 -13.53 -13.24
N LYS A 176 -11.45 -14.29 -14.30
CA LYS A 176 -10.30 -14.04 -15.16
C LYS A 176 -10.61 -12.87 -16.09
N VAL A 177 -9.62 -12.02 -16.32
CA VAL A 177 -9.71 -10.89 -17.25
C VAL A 177 -8.61 -11.02 -18.30
N ASN A 178 -8.92 -10.65 -19.54
CA ASN A 178 -7.93 -10.46 -20.61
C ASN A 178 -8.13 -9.06 -21.16
N LEU A 179 -7.18 -8.18 -20.86
CA LEU A 179 -7.36 -6.74 -21.00
C LEU A 179 -6.32 -6.15 -21.92
N TYR A 180 -6.71 -5.12 -22.68
CA TYR A 180 -5.83 -4.39 -23.57
C TYR A 180 -6.21 -2.92 -23.57
N ASP A 181 -5.27 -2.05 -23.94
CA ASP A 181 -5.50 -0.61 -24.02
C ASP A 181 -4.81 0.04 -25.23
N ARG A 182 -5.25 1.25 -25.56
CA ARG A 182 -4.77 1.99 -26.74
C ARG A 182 -3.31 2.39 -26.69
N PHE A 183 -2.66 2.38 -25.52
CA PHE A 183 -1.27 2.76 -25.36
C PHE A 183 -0.32 1.56 -25.31
N GLY A 184 -0.87 0.33 -25.38
CA GLY A 184 -0.10 -0.90 -25.29
C GLY A 184 0.55 -1.08 -23.92
N ILE A 185 -0.05 -0.57 -22.84
CA ILE A 185 0.42 -0.89 -21.48
C ILE A 185 0.11 -2.36 -21.19
N GLN A 186 -1.10 -2.81 -21.57
CA GLN A 186 -1.50 -4.20 -21.63
C GLN A 186 -1.91 -4.53 -23.07
N ASP A 187 -1.35 -5.63 -23.60
CA ASP A 187 -1.76 -6.24 -24.86
C ASP A 187 -1.33 -7.73 -24.88
N PRO A 188 -1.98 -8.59 -24.09
CA PRO A 188 -1.67 -10.02 -24.02
C PRO A 188 -2.13 -10.80 -25.28
N GLY A 189 -2.78 -10.13 -26.24
CA GLY A 189 -3.37 -10.76 -27.42
C GLY A 189 -4.67 -11.50 -27.14
N HIS A 190 -5.10 -12.34 -28.09
CA HIS A 190 -6.33 -13.11 -27.98
C HIS A 190 -6.17 -14.28 -27.00
N ALA A 191 -7.09 -14.40 -26.04
CA ALA A 191 -7.20 -15.54 -25.15
C ALA A 191 -8.38 -16.44 -25.57
N ALA A 192 -8.11 -17.72 -25.85
CA ALA A 192 -9.13 -18.68 -26.25
C ALA A 192 -10.24 -18.79 -25.19
N GLY A 193 -11.49 -18.74 -25.62
CA GLY A 193 -12.66 -18.77 -24.72
C GLY A 193 -12.98 -17.44 -24.04
N MET A 194 -12.25 -16.36 -24.36
CA MET A 194 -12.59 -15.01 -23.92
C MET A 194 -13.03 -14.16 -25.11
N ALA A 195 -14.32 -13.78 -25.09
CA ALA A 195 -14.87 -12.80 -26.02
C ALA A 195 -14.74 -11.38 -25.45
N PHE A 196 -14.84 -10.37 -26.31
CA PHE A 196 -14.95 -8.99 -25.86
C PHE A 196 -16.19 -8.84 -24.97
N GLU A 197 -16.01 -8.31 -23.76
CA GLU A 197 -17.08 -8.11 -22.78
C GLU A 197 -17.55 -6.67 -22.77
N ALA A 198 -16.62 -5.74 -22.52
CA ALA A 198 -16.89 -4.31 -22.41
C ALA A 198 -15.62 -3.49 -22.62
N ALA A 199 -15.80 -2.22 -22.98
CA ALA A 199 -14.76 -1.21 -22.95
C ALA A 199 -15.07 -0.20 -21.84
N TRP A 200 -14.01 0.35 -21.24
CA TRP A 200 -14.09 1.08 -19.98
C TRP A 200 -13.46 2.46 -20.10
N GLY A 201 -14.10 3.45 -19.48
CA GLY A 201 -13.61 4.81 -19.30
C GLY A 201 -13.57 5.20 -17.82
N PRO A 202 -13.15 6.43 -17.50
CA PRO A 202 -13.06 6.91 -16.12
C PRO A 202 -14.42 7.03 -15.42
N GLU A 203 -15.52 7.02 -16.18
CA GLU A 203 -16.90 7.14 -15.69
C GLU A 203 -17.69 5.81 -15.80
N GLY A 204 -17.00 4.66 -15.95
CA GLY A 204 -17.64 3.35 -16.11
C GLY A 204 -17.55 2.77 -17.52
N ALA A 205 -18.47 1.88 -17.89
CA ALA A 205 -18.43 1.23 -19.19
C ALA A 205 -18.85 2.20 -20.32
N ILE A 206 -18.04 2.25 -21.38
CA ILE A 206 -18.34 3.02 -22.60
C ILE A 206 -18.98 2.15 -23.69
N CYS A 207 -18.82 0.83 -23.62
CA CYS A 207 -19.42 -0.14 -24.51
C CYS A 207 -19.55 -1.47 -23.79
N VAL A 208 -20.65 -2.21 -24.00
CA VAL A 208 -20.88 -3.54 -23.44
C VAL A 208 -21.40 -4.45 -24.56
N ALA A 209 -20.75 -5.59 -24.76
CA ALA A 209 -21.07 -6.53 -25.84
C ALA A 209 -22.34 -7.36 -25.55
N HIS A 210 -22.56 -7.70 -24.27
CA HIS A 210 -23.71 -8.47 -23.82
C HIS A 210 -24.37 -7.72 -22.65
N PRO A 211 -25.44 -6.94 -22.89
CA PRO A 211 -26.19 -6.37 -21.78
C PRO A 211 -26.68 -7.52 -20.88
N PRO A 212 -26.64 -7.37 -19.54
CA PRO A 212 -27.13 -8.40 -18.64
C PRO A 212 -28.56 -8.76 -19.06
N SER A 213 -28.82 -10.06 -19.22
CA SER A 213 -30.18 -10.52 -19.50
C SER A 213 -31.12 -9.96 -18.43
N PRO A 214 -32.25 -9.33 -18.77
CA PRO A 214 -33.22 -8.95 -17.77
C PRO A 214 -33.61 -10.21 -17.03
N THR A 215 -33.40 -10.22 -15.70
CA THR A 215 -33.84 -11.31 -14.84
C THR A 215 -35.35 -11.46 -15.01
N THR A 216 -35.78 -12.59 -15.59
CA THR A 216 -37.14 -13.12 -15.46
C THR A 216 -37.50 -13.43 -14.03
#